data_AF-A0A1F8Q2B3-F1
#
_entry.id   AF-A0A1F8Q2B3-F1
#
_cell.length_a   1.000
_cell.length_b   1.000
_cell.length_c   1.000
_cell.angle_alpha   90.00
_cell.angle_beta   90.00
_cell.angle_gamma   90.00
#
_symmetry.space_group_name_H-M   'P 1'
#
loop_
_entity.id
_entity.type
_entity.pdbx_description
1 polymer ?
#
loop_
_entity_poly.entity_id
_entity_poly.type
_entity_poly.pdbx_seq_one_letter_code
_entity_poly.pdbx_strand_id
1 'polypeptide(L)'
;MPAKKAQSKGKAAAAGSNAAWKWIYVIGVLVAGVSGALAFQNDILTWILMFIGVLVGLFYFDSADLMNFGLRYLTLGIAKTALGGFVAAGPYISGFFTGFFNFLGPVVLAMVVMFFWKKYFGSGV
;
A
#
# COMPACT_ATOMS: atom_id res chain seq x y z
N MET A 1 4.93 28.87 -43.35
CA MET A 1 4.00 28.05 -42.55
C MET A 1 4.77 27.47 -41.36
N PRO A 2 4.57 27.90 -40.10
CA PRO A 2 5.13 27.19 -38.95
C PRO A 2 4.05 26.37 -38.26
N ALA A 3 4.05 25.05 -38.50
CA ALA A 3 3.26 24.10 -37.72
C ALA A 3 3.95 23.86 -36.36
N LYS A 4 3.84 24.83 -35.45
CA LYS A 4 4.23 24.69 -34.04
C LYS A 4 2.96 24.37 -33.25
N LYS A 5 2.59 23.09 -33.13
CA LYS A 5 1.64 22.53 -32.12
C LYS A 5 1.33 21.07 -32.46
N ALA A 6 2.20 20.13 -32.05
CA ALA A 6 1.82 18.71 -32.08
C ALA A 6 2.57 17.82 -31.08
N GLN A 7 3.15 18.37 -30.00
CA GLN A 7 4.02 17.56 -29.13
C GLN A 7 3.87 17.79 -27.62
N SER A 8 2.69 18.21 -27.14
CA SER A 8 2.45 18.36 -25.69
C SER A 8 1.31 17.52 -25.12
N LYS A 9 0.52 16.78 -25.92
CA LYS A 9 -0.65 16.05 -25.41
C LYS A 9 -0.39 14.61 -24.91
N GLY A 10 0.84 14.10 -24.98
CA GLY A 10 1.15 12.72 -24.58
C GLY A 10 1.67 12.51 -23.15
N LYS A 11 2.16 13.57 -22.48
CA LYS A 11 2.91 13.44 -21.21
C LYS A 11 2.08 13.66 -19.94
N ALA A 12 0.84 14.14 -20.05
CA ALA A 12 -0.02 14.45 -18.91
C ALA A 12 -0.79 13.22 -18.37
N ALA A 13 -1.06 12.21 -19.19
CA ALA A 13 -1.84 11.03 -18.77
C ALA A 13 -1.05 10.05 -17.87
N ALA A 14 0.26 9.93 -18.08
CA ALA A 14 1.12 9.04 -17.29
C ALA A 14 1.45 9.60 -15.89
N ALA A 15 1.51 10.93 -15.74
CA ALA A 15 1.76 11.59 -14.46
C ALA A 15 0.55 11.51 -13.50
N GLY A 16 -0.67 11.50 -14.03
CA GLY A 16 -1.91 11.41 -13.26
C GLY A 16 -2.15 10.03 -12.63
N SER A 17 -1.81 8.94 -13.34
CA SER A 17 -2.02 7.56 -12.86
C SER A 17 -1.20 7.26 -11.60
N ASN A 18 0.10 7.54 -11.61
CA ASN A 18 0.96 7.31 -10.45
C ASN A 18 0.60 8.20 -9.25
N ALA A 19 0.10 9.42 -9.49
CA ALA A 19 -0.35 10.30 -8.42
C ALA A 19 -1.67 9.80 -7.79
N ALA A 20 -2.61 9.30 -8.60
CA ALA A 20 -3.87 8.75 -8.10
C ALA A 20 -3.63 7.53 -7.20
N TRP A 21 -2.78 6.59 -7.61
CA TRP A 21 -2.43 5.42 -6.80
C TRP A 21 -1.71 5.77 -5.50
N LYS A 22 -0.86 6.81 -5.50
CA LYS A 22 -0.26 7.37 -4.27
C LYS A 22 -1.32 7.83 -3.29
N TRP A 23 -2.30 8.60 -3.76
CA TRP A 23 -3.37 9.10 -2.90
C TRP A 23 -4.27 7.97 -2.40
N ILE A 24 -4.59 6.99 -3.24
CA ILE A 24 -5.35 5.79 -2.82
C ILE A 24 -4.59 5.03 -1.73
N TYR A 25 -3.27 4.86 -1.87
CA TYR A 25 -2.44 4.25 -0.83
C TYR A 25 -2.46 5.06 0.46
N VAL A 26 -2.22 6.38 0.39
CA VAL A 26 -2.19 7.27 1.57
C VAL A 26 -3.55 7.26 2.30
N ILE A 27 -4.64 7.35 1.55
CA ILE A 27 -6.00 7.31 2.11
C ILE A 27 -6.28 5.94 2.70
N GLY A 28 -5.96 4.84 2.01
CA GLY A 28 -6.17 3.48 2.51
C GLY A 28 -5.41 3.21 3.81
N VAL A 29 -4.15 3.65 3.88
CA VAL A 29 -3.31 3.64 5.08
C VAL A 29 -3.96 4.41 6.23
N LEU A 30 -4.42 5.63 5.96
CA LEU A 30 -4.99 6.50 6.99
C LEU A 30 -6.32 5.96 7.49
N VAL A 31 -7.19 5.50 6.60
CA VAL A 31 -8.47 4.88 6.95
C VAL A 31 -8.26 3.59 7.74
N ALA A 32 -7.33 2.73 7.33
CA ALA A 32 -7.01 1.49 8.05
C ALA A 32 -6.42 1.77 9.43
N GLY A 33 -5.52 2.75 9.54
CA GLY A 33 -4.98 3.18 10.81
C GLY A 33 -6.06 3.74 11.74
N VAL A 34 -6.90 4.65 11.26
CA VAL A 34 -7.98 5.24 12.08
C VAL A 34 -9.03 4.19 12.48
N SER A 35 -9.44 3.30 11.57
CA SER A 35 -10.39 2.23 11.89
C SER A 35 -9.83 1.26 12.92
N GLY A 36 -8.53 0.93 12.82
CA GLY A 36 -7.83 0.13 13.82
C GLY A 36 -7.72 0.83 15.17
N ALA A 37 -7.42 2.13 15.20
CA ALA A 37 -7.32 2.92 16.42
C ALA A 37 -8.66 3.03 17.17
N LEU A 38 -9.76 3.12 16.43
CA LEU A 38 -11.12 3.18 16.96
C LEU A 38 -11.74 1.79 17.20
N ALA A 39 -10.98 0.70 16.98
CA ALA A 39 -11.46 -0.67 17.03
C ALA A 39 -12.75 -0.91 16.22
N PHE A 40 -12.89 -0.22 15.09
CA PHE A 40 -14.06 -0.30 14.23
C PHE A 40 -14.01 -1.60 13.42
N GLN A 41 -14.67 -2.64 13.92
CA GLN A 41 -14.74 -3.96 13.27
C GLN A 41 -15.96 -4.03 12.35
N ASN A 42 -15.77 -3.58 11.11
CA ASN A 42 -16.74 -3.76 10.04
C ASN A 42 -16.12 -4.64 8.94
N ASP A 43 -16.77 -5.77 8.67
CA ASP A 43 -16.28 -6.76 7.71
C ASP A 43 -16.18 -6.16 6.31
N ILE A 44 -17.19 -5.42 5.87
CA ILE A 44 -17.23 -4.80 4.53
C ILE A 44 -16.06 -3.81 4.37
N LEU A 45 -15.81 -2.98 5.37
CA LEU A 45 -14.66 -2.06 5.35
C LEU A 45 -13.34 -2.82 5.25
N THR A 46 -13.20 -3.92 6.00
CA THR A 46 -12.00 -4.77 5.97
C THR A 46 -11.80 -5.37 4.58
N TRP A 47 -12.85 -5.90 3.95
CA TRP A 47 -12.79 -6.42 2.58
C TRP A 47 -12.40 -5.35 1.56
N ILE A 48 -12.97 -4.15 1.66
CA ILE A 48 -12.64 -3.03 0.78
C ILE A 48 -11.18 -2.62 0.94
N LEU A 49 -10.70 -2.47 2.17
CA LEU A 49 -9.30 -2.11 2.45
C LEU A 49 -8.32 -3.18 1.96
N MET A 50 -8.64 -4.46 2.12
CA MET A 50 -7.85 -5.55 1.55
C MET A 50 -7.79 -5.48 0.02
N PHE A 51 -8.93 -5.28 -0.64
CA PHE A 51 -8.99 -5.17 -2.10
C PHE A 51 -8.19 -3.97 -2.62
N ILE A 52 -8.31 -2.81 -1.97
CA ILE A 52 -7.51 -1.63 -2.28
C ILE A 52 -6.02 -1.91 -2.07
N GLY A 53 -5.65 -2.58 -0.97
CA GLY A 53 -4.27 -2.97 -0.68
C GLY A 53 -3.68 -3.84 -1.79
N VAL A 54 -4.43 -4.83 -2.28
CA VAL A 54 -4.01 -5.67 -3.42
C VAL A 54 -3.83 -4.82 -4.67
N LEU A 55 -4.80 -3.96 -5.03
CA LEU A 55 -4.71 -3.11 -6.21
C LEU A 55 -3.50 -2.16 -6.15
N VAL A 56 -3.25 -1.56 -4.99
CA VAL A 56 -2.07 -0.72 -4.79
C VAL A 56 -0.80 -1.55 -4.94
N GLY A 57 -0.73 -2.73 -4.33
CA GLY A 57 0.42 -3.62 -4.48
C GLY A 57 0.70 -3.98 -5.93
N LEU A 58 -0.35 -4.24 -6.72
CA LEU A 58 -0.25 -4.61 -8.14
C LEU A 58 0.15 -3.45 -9.06
N PHE A 59 -0.44 -2.25 -8.88
CA PHE A 59 -0.32 -1.16 -9.84
C PHE A 59 0.65 -0.04 -9.42
N TYR A 60 0.93 0.10 -8.12
CA TYR A 60 1.73 1.21 -7.60
C TYR A 60 3.20 0.84 -7.33
N PHE A 61 3.46 -0.38 -6.84
CA PHE A 61 4.80 -0.78 -6.41
C PHE A 61 5.50 -1.65 -7.45
N ASP A 62 6.80 -1.39 -7.65
CA ASP A 62 7.64 -2.29 -8.42
C ASP A 62 8.16 -3.44 -7.54
N SER A 63 7.99 -4.65 -8.05
CA SER A 63 8.58 -5.89 -7.54
C SER A 63 10.10 -5.82 -7.28
N ALA A 64 10.84 -4.93 -7.96
CA ALA A 64 12.27 -4.76 -7.76
C ALA A 64 12.63 -4.27 -6.33
N ASP A 65 11.74 -3.50 -5.69
CA ASP A 65 11.94 -2.94 -4.35
C ASP A 65 11.31 -3.78 -3.23
N LEU A 66 10.88 -5.02 -3.54
CA LEU A 66 10.20 -5.90 -2.60
C LEU A 66 10.99 -6.12 -1.31
N MET A 67 12.32 -6.25 -1.39
CA MET A 67 13.17 -6.49 -0.22
C MET A 67 13.16 -5.29 0.75
N ASN A 68 13.29 -4.07 0.22
CA ASN A 68 13.29 -2.83 1.01
C ASN A 68 11.90 -2.59 1.63
N PHE A 69 10.84 -2.85 0.86
CA PHE A 69 9.47 -2.74 1.36
C PHE A 69 9.15 -3.79 2.43
N GLY A 70 9.56 -5.04 2.23
CA GLY A 70 9.42 -6.13 3.20
C GLY A 70 10.16 -5.86 4.50
N LEU A 71 11.39 -5.34 4.44
CA LEU A 71 12.14 -4.90 5.62
C LEU A 71 11.39 -3.81 6.39
N ARG A 72 10.83 -2.80 5.71
CA ARG A 72 10.03 -1.75 6.37
C ARG A 72 8.78 -2.32 7.03
N TYR A 73 8.08 -3.25 6.35
CA TYR A 73 6.91 -3.93 6.90
C TYR A 73 7.26 -4.73 8.17
N LEU A 74 8.36 -5.49 8.16
CA LEU A 74 8.83 -6.25 9.32
C LEU A 74 9.21 -5.33 10.49
N THR A 75 9.94 -4.24 10.20
CA THR A 75 10.29 -3.23 11.22
C THR A 75 9.05 -2.60 11.83
N LEU A 76 8.01 -2.32 11.04
CA LEU A 76 6.71 -1.85 11.52
C LEU A 76 6.00 -2.89 12.40
N GLY A 77 6.07 -4.17 12.05
CA GLY A 77 5.53 -5.25 12.86
C GLY A 77 6.19 -5.33 14.24
N ILE A 78 7.51 -5.14 14.32
CA ILE A 78 8.26 -5.09 15.57
C ILE A 78 7.95 -3.80 16.35
N ALA A 79 7.83 -2.66 15.68
CA ALA A 79 7.46 -1.39 16.34
C ALA A 79 6.07 -1.49 16.99
N LYS A 80 5.10 -2.13 16.31
CA LYS A 80 3.76 -2.39 16.84
C LYS A 80 3.81 -3.15 18.17
N THR A 81 4.63 -4.19 18.29
CA THR A 81 4.70 -4.99 19.52
C THR A 81 5.35 -4.22 20.67
N ALA A 82 6.32 -3.35 20.38
CA ALA A 82 6.93 -2.48 21.38
C ALA A 82 5.98 -1.41 21.96
N LEU A 83 5.00 -0.96 21.16
CA LEU A 83 4.05 0.11 21.54
C LEU A 83 2.98 -0.33 22.56
N GLY A 84 2.85 -1.63 22.84
CA GLY A 84 1.95 -2.16 23.87
C GLY A 84 2.33 -1.79 25.31
N GLY A 85 3.50 -1.18 25.54
CA GLY A 85 3.98 -0.81 26.88
C GLY A 85 3.35 0.45 27.50
N PHE A 86 2.53 1.22 26.77
CA PHE A 86 1.96 2.49 27.26
C PHE A 86 0.51 2.34 27.76
N VAL A 87 0.27 2.59 29.05
CA VAL A 87 -1.01 2.26 29.72
C VAL A 87 -2.21 3.12 29.26
N ALA A 88 -2.01 4.40 28.91
CA ALA A 88 -3.12 5.31 28.57
C ALA A 88 -3.35 5.47 27.05
N ALA A 89 -2.28 5.57 26.26
CA ALA A 89 -2.35 5.76 24.81
C ALA A 89 -2.03 4.48 24.01
N GLY A 90 -1.49 3.45 24.66
CA GLY A 90 -1.08 2.21 24.03
C GLY A 90 -2.20 1.50 23.27
N PRO A 91 -3.44 1.42 23.77
CA PRO A 91 -4.53 0.78 23.02
C PRO A 91 -4.83 1.47 21.69
N TYR A 92 -4.91 2.80 21.66
CA TYR A 92 -5.19 3.56 20.44
C TYR A 92 -4.02 3.52 19.45
N ILE A 93 -2.79 3.68 19.95
CA ILE A 93 -1.60 3.66 19.11
C ILE A 93 -1.37 2.24 18.57
N SER A 94 -1.44 1.21 19.42
CA SER A 94 -1.33 -0.18 18.98
C SER A 94 -2.46 -0.57 18.01
N GLY A 95 -3.68 -0.07 18.22
CA GLY A 95 -4.80 -0.22 17.30
C GLY A 95 -4.51 0.41 15.94
N PHE A 96 -3.99 1.63 15.91
CA PHE A 96 -3.58 2.31 14.68
C PHE A 96 -2.54 1.49 13.89
N PHE A 97 -1.45 1.09 14.55
CA PHE A 97 -0.41 0.29 13.92
C PHE A 97 -0.92 -1.10 13.50
N THR A 98 -1.88 -1.67 14.21
CA THR A 98 -2.54 -2.92 13.82
C THR A 98 -3.34 -2.76 12.53
N GLY A 99 -4.19 -1.74 12.45
CA GLY A 99 -4.97 -1.48 11.24
C GLY A 99 -4.08 -1.18 10.04
N PHE A 100 -3.05 -0.37 10.25
CA PHE A 100 -2.03 -0.09 9.24
C PHE A 100 -1.29 -1.35 8.76
N PHE A 101 -0.86 -2.21 9.69
CA PHE A 101 -0.21 -3.48 9.36
C PHE A 101 -1.13 -4.43 8.58
N ASN A 102 -2.40 -4.51 8.96
CA ASN A 102 -3.40 -5.33 8.28
C ASN A 102 -3.68 -4.85 6.85
N PHE A 103 -3.63 -3.54 6.60
CA PHE A 103 -3.72 -2.99 5.23
C PHE A 103 -2.46 -3.27 4.41
N LEU A 104 -1.28 -3.20 5.03
CA LEU A 104 -0.01 -3.48 4.34
C LEU A 104 0.16 -4.96 3.99
N GLY A 105 -0.38 -5.89 4.77
CA GLY A 105 -0.27 -7.33 4.51
C GLY A 105 -0.67 -7.73 3.07
N PRO A 106 -1.88 -7.40 2.61
CA PRO A 106 -2.31 -7.62 1.23
C PRO A 106 -1.44 -6.92 0.17
N VAL A 107 -0.93 -5.72 0.45
CA VAL A 107 -0.01 -4.99 -0.45
C VAL A 107 1.29 -5.79 -0.64
N VAL A 108 1.93 -6.20 0.46
CA VAL A 108 3.16 -7.00 0.44
C VAL A 108 2.91 -8.32 -0.27
N LEU A 109 1.80 -8.99 0.05
CA LEU A 109 1.44 -10.26 -0.59
C LEU A 109 1.31 -10.11 -2.11
N ALA A 110 0.61 -9.09 -2.58
CA ALA A 110 0.48 -8.82 -4.01
C ALA A 110 1.84 -8.57 -4.68
N MET A 111 2.74 -7.84 -4.01
CA MET A 111 4.11 -7.62 -4.51
C MET A 111 4.93 -8.92 -4.57
N VAL A 112 4.82 -9.80 -3.56
CA VAL A 112 5.50 -11.11 -3.53
C VAL A 112 4.99 -12.00 -4.67
N VAL A 113 3.66 -12.04 -4.87
CA VAL A 113 3.03 -12.80 -5.96
C VAL A 113 3.53 -12.30 -7.32
N MET A 114 3.55 -10.98 -7.54
CA MET A 114 4.08 -10.41 -8.78
C MET A 114 5.57 -10.71 -8.98
N PHE A 115 6.37 -10.67 -7.92
CA PHE A 115 7.79 -11.00 -7.99
C PHE A 115 8.00 -12.43 -8.46
N PHE A 116 7.30 -13.40 -7.86
CA PHE A 116 7.40 -14.80 -8.28
C PHE A 116 6.84 -15.03 -9.68
N TRP A 117 5.73 -14.37 -10.04
CA TRP A 117 5.17 -14.44 -11.38
C TRP A 117 6.18 -13.98 -12.44
N LYS A 118 6.76 -12.79 -12.25
CA LYS A 118 7.79 -12.25 -13.16
C LYS A 118 9.02 -13.15 -13.22
N LYS A 119 9.46 -13.69 -12.09
CA LYS A 119 10.67 -14.53 -12.00
C LYS A 119 10.52 -15.89 -12.69
N TYR A 120 9.34 -16.53 -12.58
CA TYR A 120 9.13 -17.89 -13.09
C TYR A 120 8.37 -17.96 -14.41
N PHE A 121 7.50 -17.00 -14.70
CA PHE A 121 6.64 -17.01 -15.89
C PHE A 121 6.84 -15.80 -16.81
N GLY A 122 7.47 -14.72 -16.32
CA GLY A 122 7.64 -13.48 -17.08
C GLY A 122 8.86 -13.41 -17.99
N SER A 123 9.77 -14.40 -17.95
CA SER A 123 10.97 -14.47 -18.80
C SER A 123 10.75 -15.22 -20.12
N GLY A 124 9.50 -15.48 -20.51
CA GLY A 124 9.13 -16.35 -21.62
C GLY A 124 8.31 -15.72 -22.76
N VAL A 125 8.20 -14.39 -22.84
CA VAL A 125 7.62 -13.67 -24.00
C VAL A 125 8.43 -12.42 -24.30
#